data_AF-A0A137QZF4-F1
#
_entry.id   AF-A0A137QZF4-F1
#
_cell.length_a   1.000
_cell.length_b   1.000
_cell.length_c   1.000
_cell.angle_alpha   90.00
_cell.angle_beta   90.00
_cell.angle_gamma   90.00
#
_symmetry.space_group_name_H-M   'P 1'
#
loop_
_entity.id
_entity.type
_entity.pdbx_description
1 polymer ?
#
loop_
_entity_poly.entity_id
_entity_poly.type
_entity_poly.pdbx_seq_one_letter_code
_entity_poly.pdbx_strand_id
1 'polypeptide(L)'
;MYELFIAFRLVFEHNKSKLFHFSCYKNDDNPPIDLGYALYTDNSPLHPKTYWRYLGFYFDHQLTFHEHVCYYSTKAISTVWAMEMLGNLLRGLSLKQKHLLYRLCVVPIAMYSFHLWCHRLYLHKAHLTSLNKI
;
A
#
# COMPACT_ATOMS: atom_id res chain seq x y z
N MET A 1 -28.54 1.04 -5.90
CA MET A 1 -27.27 1.48 -6.52
C MET A 1 -27.40 1.56 -8.04
N TYR A 2 -27.96 0.55 -8.69
CA TYR A 2 -28.17 0.50 -10.14
C TYR A 2 -29.04 1.66 -10.71
N GLU A 3 -30.09 2.09 -10.00
CA GLU A 3 -30.95 3.22 -10.41
C GLU A 3 -30.16 4.53 -10.61
N LEU A 4 -29.12 4.76 -9.79
CA LEU A 4 -28.25 5.92 -9.92
C LEU A 4 -27.39 5.82 -11.18
N PHE A 5 -26.85 4.64 -11.51
CA PHE A 5 -26.07 4.45 -12.73
C PHE A 5 -26.93 4.70 -13.98
N ILE A 6 -28.18 4.24 -13.99
CA ILE A 6 -29.13 4.48 -15.08
C ILE A 6 -29.50 5.97 -15.17
N ALA A 7 -29.82 6.61 -14.05
CA ALA A 7 -30.14 8.04 -14.00
C ALA A 7 -29.00 8.93 -14.52
N PHE A 8 -27.74 8.55 -14.23
CA PHE A 8 -26.55 9.27 -14.70
C PHE A 8 -26.01 8.77 -16.06
N ARG A 9 -26.68 7.80 -16.71
CA ARG A 9 -26.24 7.15 -17.96
C ARG A 9 -24.79 6.63 -17.89
N LEU A 10 -24.41 6.10 -16.74
CA LEU A 10 -23.10 5.51 -16.51
C LEU A 10 -23.13 4.01 -16.85
N VAL A 11 -22.17 3.56 -17.64
CA VAL A 11 -22.00 2.15 -18.01
C VAL A 11 -20.88 1.55 -17.15
N PHE A 12 -21.19 0.47 -16.43
CA PHE A 12 -20.22 -0.26 -15.63
C PHE A 12 -19.61 -1.42 -16.44
N GLU A 13 -18.30 -1.37 -16.67
CA GLU A 13 -17.58 -2.44 -17.37
C GLU A 13 -16.98 -3.43 -16.37
N HIS A 14 -17.60 -4.61 -16.25
CA HIS A 14 -17.19 -5.67 -15.32
C HIS A 14 -15.69 -6.02 -15.45
N ASN A 15 -15.22 -6.25 -16.68
CA ASN A 15 -13.84 -6.70 -16.95
C ASN A 15 -12.75 -5.68 -16.59
N LYS A 16 -13.10 -4.39 -16.51
CA LYS A 16 -12.14 -3.33 -16.14
C LYS A 16 -12.27 -2.92 -14.68
N SER A 17 -13.39 -3.27 -14.04
CA SER A 17 -13.65 -2.95 -12.65
C SER A 17 -12.83 -3.82 -11.70
N LYS A 18 -12.37 -3.23 -10.60
CA LYS A 18 -11.72 -3.94 -9.49
C LYS A 18 -12.45 -3.56 -8.22
N LEU A 19 -12.84 -4.56 -7.45
CA LEU A 19 -13.47 -4.36 -6.17
C LEU A 19 -12.41 -4.42 -5.06
N PHE A 20 -12.49 -3.47 -4.14
CA PHE A 20 -11.69 -3.47 -2.93
C PHE A 20 -12.54 -2.93 -1.79
N HIS A 21 -12.63 -3.70 -0.70
CA HIS A 21 -13.33 -3.32 0.51
C HIS A 21 -12.31 -3.00 1.61
N PHE A 22 -12.58 -1.96 2.39
CA PHE A 22 -11.80 -1.64 3.58
C PHE A 22 -12.62 -2.00 4.81
N SER A 23 -12.11 -2.87 5.67
CA SER A 23 -12.77 -3.22 6.93
C SER A 23 -11.80 -3.13 8.09
N CYS A 24 -12.30 -2.65 9.22
CA CYS A 24 -11.57 -2.70 10.49
C CYS A 24 -11.80 -4.02 11.23
N TYR A 25 -12.71 -4.88 10.75
CA TYR A 25 -13.04 -6.14 11.41
C TYR A 25 -11.94 -7.18 11.16
N LYS A 26 -11.45 -7.79 12.24
CA LYS A 26 -10.47 -8.88 12.17
C LYS A 26 -11.19 -10.16 11.76
N ASN A 27 -10.69 -10.86 10.74
CA ASN A 27 -11.32 -12.04 10.12
C ASN A 27 -12.58 -11.75 9.29
N ASP A 28 -12.60 -10.62 8.58
CA ASP A 28 -13.55 -10.46 7.47
C ASP A 28 -13.08 -11.36 6.31
N ASP A 29 -13.97 -12.26 5.88
CA ASP A 29 -13.72 -13.21 4.78
C ASP A 29 -13.63 -12.51 3.40
N ASN A 30 -13.84 -11.19 3.36
CA ASN A 30 -13.80 -10.36 2.15
C ASN A 30 -14.65 -11.00 1.04
N PRO A 31 -15.97 -11.14 1.27
CA PRO A 31 -16.83 -11.90 0.37
C PRO A 31 -16.91 -11.23 -1.01
N PRO A 32 -17.10 -12.02 -2.08
CA PRO A 32 -17.37 -11.48 -3.39
C PRO A 32 -18.67 -10.68 -3.37
N ILE A 33 -18.68 -9.52 -4.05
CA ILE A 33 -19.88 -8.68 -4.13
C ILE A 33 -20.57 -8.94 -5.45
N ASP A 34 -21.84 -9.35 -5.37
CA ASP A 34 -22.76 -9.33 -6.49
C ASP A 34 -23.45 -7.95 -6.55
N LEU A 35 -23.27 -7.26 -7.68
CA LEU A 35 -23.87 -5.95 -7.92
C LEU A 35 -25.34 -6.06 -8.38
N GLY A 36 -25.87 -7.28 -8.54
CA GLY A 36 -27.24 -7.54 -9.02
C GLY A 36 -27.43 -7.15 -10.49
N TYR A 37 -26.35 -7.03 -11.24
CA TYR A 37 -26.33 -6.60 -12.64
C TYR A 37 -25.71 -7.69 -13.53
N ALA A 38 -26.58 -8.48 -14.16
CA ALA A 38 -26.23 -9.69 -14.92
C ALA A 38 -25.92 -9.43 -16.42
N LEU A 39 -26.05 -8.20 -16.93
CA LEU A 39 -25.90 -7.95 -18.38
C LEU A 39 -24.44 -8.02 -18.86
N TYR A 40 -23.45 -7.83 -17.97
CA TYR A 40 -22.02 -7.95 -18.28
C TYR A 40 -21.20 -8.70 -17.23
N THR A 41 -21.83 -9.06 -16.12
CA THR A 41 -21.31 -9.98 -15.10
C THR A 41 -21.93 -11.31 -15.43
N ASP A 42 -21.17 -12.22 -16.03
CA ASP A 42 -21.60 -13.62 -16.14
C ASP A 42 -21.79 -14.20 -14.72
N ASN A 43 -22.02 -15.50 -14.55
CA ASN A 43 -22.17 -16.16 -13.23
C ASN A 43 -20.98 -16.00 -12.24
N SER A 44 -19.99 -15.14 -12.54
CA SER A 44 -18.80 -14.87 -11.75
C SER A 44 -18.94 -13.55 -10.99
N PRO A 45 -19.14 -13.57 -9.66
CA PRO A 45 -19.21 -12.36 -8.86
C PRO A 45 -17.83 -11.66 -8.78
N LEU A 46 -17.82 -10.36 -8.47
CA LEU A 46 -16.58 -9.59 -8.37
C LEU A 46 -15.80 -10.03 -7.12
N HIS A 47 -14.71 -10.76 -7.35
CA HIS A 47 -13.79 -11.14 -6.29
C HIS A 47 -12.93 -9.95 -5.87
N PRO A 48 -12.94 -9.58 -4.58
CA PRO A 48 -12.09 -8.52 -4.09
C PRO A 48 -10.62 -8.95 -4.13
N LYS A 49 -9.75 -7.99 -4.42
CA LYS A 49 -8.30 -8.23 -4.44
C LYS A 49 -7.74 -8.24 -3.02
N THR A 50 -6.64 -8.95 -2.83
CA THR A 50 -5.90 -8.99 -1.55
C THR A 50 -5.24 -7.66 -1.22
N TYR A 51 -4.66 -7.02 -2.25
CA TYR A 51 -4.06 -5.69 -2.15
C TYR A 51 -4.45 -4.82 -3.35
N TRP A 52 -4.58 -3.52 -3.11
CA TRP A 52 -4.86 -2.53 -4.16
C TRP A 52 -3.70 -1.56 -4.29
N ARG A 53 -3.19 -1.42 -5.53
CA ARG A 53 -2.16 -0.43 -5.85
C ARG A 53 -2.80 0.86 -6.38
N TYR A 54 -2.57 1.97 -5.68
CA TYR A 54 -3.03 3.29 -6.09
C TYR A 54 -1.91 4.32 -5.91
N LEU A 55 -1.57 5.06 -6.97
CA LEU A 55 -0.45 6.04 -7.00
C LEU A 55 0.91 5.50 -6.48
N GLY A 56 1.14 4.18 -6.60
CA GLY A 56 2.35 3.52 -6.11
C GLY A 56 2.27 3.04 -4.66
N PHE A 57 1.24 3.41 -3.91
CA PHE A 57 0.93 2.83 -2.61
C PHE A 57 0.21 1.49 -2.77
N TYR A 58 0.46 0.59 -1.83
CA TYR A 58 -0.19 -0.71 -1.72
C TYR A 58 -1.07 -0.66 -0.48
N PHE A 59 -2.35 -0.90 -0.67
CA PHE A 59 -3.35 -0.89 0.38
C PHE A 59 -3.82 -2.30 0.62
N ASP A 60 -3.79 -2.70 1.88
CA ASP A 60 -4.40 -3.95 2.34
C ASP A 60 -5.82 -3.66 2.80
N HIS A 61 -6.67 -4.68 2.83
CA HIS A 61 -8.06 -4.58 3.26
C HIS A 61 -8.20 -3.95 4.67
N GLN A 62 -7.27 -4.25 5.58
CA GLN A 62 -7.24 -3.68 6.94
C GLN A 62 -6.38 -2.42 7.09
N LEU A 63 -5.86 -1.88 5.99
CA LEU A 63 -4.91 -0.75 6.00
C LEU A 63 -3.69 -1.00 6.92
N THR A 64 -3.22 -2.26 6.95
CA THR A 64 -2.02 -2.66 7.69
C THR A 64 -0.72 -2.25 6.98
N PHE A 65 -0.77 -2.07 5.66
CA PHE A 65 0.37 -1.72 4.81
C PHE A 65 1.50 -2.76 4.85
N HIS A 66 1.20 -4.04 5.09
CA HIS A 66 2.20 -5.10 5.19
C HIS A 66 2.86 -5.35 3.84
N GLU A 67 2.08 -5.56 2.79
CA GLU A 67 2.54 -5.72 1.41
C GLU A 67 3.32 -4.50 0.95
N HIS A 68 2.87 -3.30 1.34
CA HIS A 68 3.56 -2.06 1.06
C HIS A 68 4.96 -2.03 1.68
N VAL A 69 5.05 -2.28 2.99
CA VAL A 69 6.31 -2.30 3.73
C VAL A 69 7.24 -3.36 3.15
N CYS A 70 6.73 -4.55 2.86
CA CYS A 70 7.51 -5.64 2.27
C CYS A 70 8.09 -5.25 0.90
N TYR A 71 7.28 -4.68 0.02
CA TYR A 71 7.70 -4.26 -1.31
C TYR A 71 8.78 -3.16 -1.26
N TYR A 72 8.53 -2.08 -0.50
CA TYR A 72 9.46 -0.95 -0.44
C TYR A 72 10.72 -1.27 0.36
N SER A 73 10.64 -2.14 1.38
CA SER A 73 11.84 -2.63 2.09
C SER A 73 12.71 -3.46 1.17
N THR A 74 12.11 -4.37 0.40
CA THR A 74 12.84 -5.16 -0.62
C THR A 74 13.48 -4.23 -1.64
N LYS A 75 12.75 -3.23 -2.15
CA LYS A 75 13.27 -2.25 -3.10
C LYS A 75 14.40 -1.41 -2.52
N ALA A 76 14.29 -0.97 -1.26
CA ALA A 76 15.34 -0.22 -0.57
C ALA A 76 16.59 -1.09 -0.38
N ILE A 77 16.43 -2.34 0.05
CA ILE A 77 17.51 -3.32 0.18
C ILE A 77 18.21 -3.51 -1.17
N SER A 78 17.48 -3.82 -2.24
CA SER A 78 18.06 -3.95 -3.59
C SER A 78 18.85 -2.71 -4.02
N THR A 79 18.39 -1.51 -3.62
CA THR A 79 19.12 -0.26 -3.90
C THR A 79 20.42 -0.17 -3.11
N VAL A 80 20.44 -0.64 -1.86
CA VAL A 80 21.67 -0.75 -1.06
C VAL A 80 22.67 -1.72 -1.69
N TRP A 81 22.21 -2.90 -2.16
CA TRP A 81 23.09 -3.85 -2.87
C TRP A 81 23.67 -3.23 -4.15
N ALA A 82 22.86 -2.54 -4.95
CA ALA A 82 23.35 -1.83 -6.14
C ALA A 82 24.39 -0.74 -5.79
N MET A 83 24.15 -0.01 -4.70
CA MET A 83 25.08 1.00 -4.19
C MET A 83 26.39 0.38 -3.67
N GLU A 84 26.32 -0.80 -3.06
CA GLU A 84 27.50 -1.55 -2.62
C GLU A 84 28.34 -1.99 -3.82
N MET A 85 27.72 -2.54 -4.86
CA MET A 85 28.39 -2.90 -6.11
C MET A 85 29.09 -1.69 -6.75
N LEU A 86 28.44 -0.51 -6.74
CA LEU A 86 29.04 0.75 -7.21
C LEU A 86 30.22 1.19 -6.33
N GLY A 87 30.12 0.98 -5.02
CA GLY A 87 31.17 1.33 -4.07
C GLY A 87 32.42 0.47 -4.15
N ASN A 88 32.32 -0.77 -4.64
CA ASN A 88 33.40 -1.77 -4.70
C ASN A 88 34.19 -1.75 -6.03
N LEU A 89 33.96 -0.75 -6.90
CA LEU A 89 34.75 -0.55 -8.12
C LEU A 89 36.19 -0.08 -7.81
N LEU A 90 37.11 -0.28 -8.76
CA LEU A 90 38.55 0.08 -8.66
C LEU A 90 38.81 1.53 -8.21
N ARG A 91 37.85 2.44 -8.45
CA ARG A 91 37.89 3.86 -8.07
C ARG A 91 36.72 4.20 -7.13
N GLY A 92 36.53 3.35 -6.12
CA GLY A 92 35.34 3.27 -5.28
C GLY A 92 34.94 4.56 -4.56
N LEU A 93 33.75 4.52 -3.96
CA LEU A 93 33.15 5.67 -3.28
C LEU A 93 33.78 5.90 -1.89
N SER A 94 34.10 7.16 -1.59
CA SER A 94 34.47 7.59 -0.23
C SER A 94 33.32 7.38 0.76
N LEU A 95 33.61 7.18 2.04
CA LEU A 95 32.60 7.09 3.11
C LEU A 95 31.59 8.24 3.10
N LYS A 96 32.06 9.48 2.85
CA LYS A 96 31.19 10.67 2.76
C LYS A 96 30.22 10.57 1.59
N GLN A 97 30.69 10.10 0.43
CA GLN A 97 29.87 9.92 -0.77
C GLN A 97 28.87 8.77 -0.57
N LYS A 98 29.29 7.68 0.06
CA LYS A 98 28.38 6.56 0.41
C LYS A 98 27.26 7.05 1.32
N HIS A 99 27.60 7.75 2.40
CA HIS A 99 26.60 8.30 3.32
C HIS A 99 25.62 9.25 2.61
N LEU A 100 26.13 10.12 1.72
CA LEU A 100 25.29 11.01 0.92
C LEU A 100 24.34 10.23 0.01
N LEU A 101 24.84 9.21 -0.70
CA LEU A 101 24.04 8.39 -1.62
C LEU A 101 22.95 7.62 -0.87
N TYR A 102 23.27 7.08 0.31
CA TYR A 102 22.29 6.41 1.17
C TYR A 102 21.15 7.37 1.55
N ARG A 103 21.49 8.57 2.03
CA ARG A 103 20.52 9.58 2.46
C ARG A 103 19.65 10.09 1.31
N LEU A 104 20.20 10.21 0.10
CA LEU A 104 19.49 10.74 -1.06
C LEU A 104 18.69 9.68 -1.83
N CYS A 105 19.17 8.43 -1.89
CA CYS A 105 18.57 7.41 -2.75
C CYS A 105 17.83 6.33 -1.96
N VAL A 106 18.37 5.86 -0.82
CA VAL A 106 17.80 4.73 -0.08
C VAL A 106 16.72 5.21 0.91
N VAL A 107 17.01 6.27 1.65
CA VAL A 107 16.08 6.82 2.67
C VAL A 107 14.73 7.21 2.07
N PRO A 108 14.64 7.91 0.92
CA PRO A 108 13.33 8.26 0.34
C PRO A 108 12.53 7.04 -0.12
N ILE A 109 13.18 5.97 -0.58
CA ILE A 109 12.51 4.72 -0.95
C ILE A 109 11.92 4.05 0.30
N ALA A 110 12.72 3.92 1.36
CA ALA A 110 12.27 3.31 2.61
C ALA A 110 11.16 4.14 3.30
N MET A 111 11.21 5.47 3.17
CA MET A 111 10.27 6.40 3.82
C MET A 111 9.06 6.79 2.95
N TYR A 112 8.94 6.27 1.72
CA TYR A 112 7.96 6.72 0.72
C TYR A 112 6.51 6.81 1.26
N SER A 113 6.15 5.93 2.21
CA SER A 113 4.79 5.83 2.75
C SER A 113 4.71 5.95 4.27
N PHE A 114 5.79 6.45 4.88
CA PHE A 114 5.86 6.60 6.32
C PHE A 114 4.70 7.47 6.86
N HIS A 115 4.38 8.58 6.19
CA HIS A 115 3.30 9.46 6.59
C HIS A 115 1.92 8.79 6.62
N LEU A 116 1.70 7.80 5.75
CA LEU A 116 0.40 7.15 5.58
C LEU A 116 0.11 6.11 6.66
N TRP A 117 1.09 5.29 7.06
CA TRP A 117 0.89 4.30 8.12
C TRP A 117 1.10 4.88 9.53
N CYS A 118 1.96 5.90 9.68
CA CYS A 118 2.41 6.37 11.01
C CYS A 118 1.28 6.98 11.85
N HIS A 119 0.11 7.23 11.26
CA HIS A 119 -1.11 7.59 12.00
C HIS A 119 -1.44 6.60 13.14
N ARG A 120 -1.21 5.30 12.96
CA ARG A 120 -1.41 4.28 14.02
C ARG A 120 -0.47 4.46 15.23
N LEU A 121 0.74 4.99 15.03
CA LEU A 121 1.72 5.19 16.11
C LEU A 121 1.38 6.40 17.00
N TYR A 122 0.62 7.37 16.49
CA TYR A 122 0.14 8.52 17.29
C TYR A 122 -0.91 8.12 18.32
N LEU A 123 -1.78 7.15 18.01
CA LEU A 123 -2.79 6.62 18.95
C LEU A 123 -2.13 5.99 20.19
N HIS A 124 -1.02 5.27 20.01
CA HIS A 124 -0.29 4.69 21.12
C HIS A 124 0.44 5.75 21.97
N LYS A 125 0.90 6.84 21.36
CA LYS A 125 1.48 7.98 22.12
C LYS A 125 0.46 8.67 23.01
N ALA A 126 -0.77 8.87 22.53
CA ALA A 126 -1.85 9.44 23.34
C ALA A 126 -2.16 8.58 24.58
N HIS A 127 -2.21 7.25 24.40
CA HIS A 127 -2.39 6.28 25.48
C HIS A 127 -1.22 6.26 26.48
N LEU A 128 0.02 6.38 26.01
CA LEU A 128 1.20 6.50 26.89
C LEU A 128 1.23 7.82 27.66
N THR A 129 0.79 8.94 27.05
CA THR A 129 0.67 10.22 27.76
C THR A 129 -0.44 10.23 28.81
N SER A 130 -1.49 9.40 28.67
CA SER A 130 -2.48 9.23 29.74
C SER A 130 -1.98 8.37 30.90
N LEU A 131 -1.09 7.40 30.65
CA LEU A 131 -0.49 6.58 31.71
C LEU A 131 0.56 7.35 32.53
N ASN A 132 1.31 8.26 31.91
CA ASN A 132 2.26 9.13 32.61
C ASN A 132 1.62 10.24 33.46
N LYS A 133 0.28 10.31 33.52
CA LYS A 133 -0.48 11.24 34.38
C LYS A 133 -1.02 10.59 35.66
N ILE A 134 -0.75 9.30 35.88
CA ILE A 134 -1.01 8.56 37.11
C ILE A 134 0.30 8.50 37.89
#